data_AF-A0A401Y7H6-F1
#
_entry.id   AF-A0A401Y7H6-F1
#
_cell.length_a   1.000
_cell.length_b   1.000
_cell.length_c   1.000
_cell.angle_alpha   90.00
_cell.angle_beta   90.00
_cell.angle_gamma   90.00
#
_symmetry.space_group_name_H-M   'P 1'
#
loop_
_entity.id
_entity.type
_entity.pdbx_description
1 polymer ?
#
loop_
_entity_poly.entity_id
_entity_poly.type
_entity_poly.pdbx_seq_one_letter_code
_entity_poly.pdbx_strand_id
1 'polypeptide(L)'
;MLLAAILALLTTFLTGSPASAKVPPALYLLQGVPGASVDITIDGKAVQSGVAAKDVIGPVDVSPGDHTVVFKTADWEVSSSVSVAGSQDVVVHWPADAGKQPVVTVFDNDVAPVPSDKGRLMVAHTAVVPPADITAGGKTLFTNIANGEFVSAEVPATTYSVAVVPTGGGKPLLGPVDLAIKAGALTRVFAIGAPRDGSMDAIVQVLPLETTSATGTPSTVDTGSAGFVRPDGSVDTARLVFWTRMLSLFGWLRGWSV
;
A
#
# COMPACT_ATOMS: atom_id res chain seq x y z
N MET A 1 54.04 -46.98 19.61
CA MET A 1 52.88 -46.63 20.47
C MET A 1 53.02 -45.14 20.76
N LEU A 2 52.09 -44.22 20.59
CA LEU A 2 50.68 -44.18 20.18
C LEU A 2 50.34 -42.65 20.07
N LEU A 3 49.20 -42.29 19.47
CA LEU A 3 48.47 -40.99 19.56
C LEU A 3 48.98 -39.79 18.73
N ALA A 4 48.14 -38.91 18.17
CA ALA A 4 46.69 -38.83 17.95
C ALA A 4 46.44 -37.62 17.02
N ALA A 5 45.61 -37.78 15.98
CA ALA A 5 45.13 -36.69 15.14
C ALA A 5 43.71 -36.30 15.59
N ILE A 6 43.53 -35.04 15.97
CA ILE A 6 42.24 -34.47 16.37
C ILE A 6 41.58 -33.82 15.15
N LEU A 7 40.39 -34.34 14.80
CA LEU A 7 39.49 -33.86 13.78
C LEU A 7 38.63 -32.72 14.37
N ALA A 8 38.82 -31.49 13.89
CA ALA A 8 37.98 -30.34 14.25
C ALA A 8 36.82 -30.24 13.24
N LEU A 9 35.60 -30.56 13.70
CA LEU A 9 34.36 -30.41 12.96
C LEU A 9 33.90 -28.95 13.05
N LEU A 10 33.98 -28.21 11.93
CA LEU A 10 33.56 -26.82 11.83
C LEU A 10 32.08 -26.78 11.36
N THR A 11 31.14 -26.62 12.28
CA THR A 11 29.72 -26.39 11.97
C THR A 11 29.48 -24.91 11.69
N THR A 12 29.29 -24.55 10.42
CA THR A 12 28.81 -23.23 9.99
C THR A 12 27.30 -23.12 10.23
N PHE A 13 26.90 -22.25 11.16
CA PHE A 13 25.53 -21.80 11.29
C PHE A 13 25.22 -20.81 10.16
N LEU A 14 24.40 -21.20 9.17
CA LEU A 14 23.80 -20.25 8.25
C LEU A 14 22.66 -19.53 8.97
N THR A 15 22.86 -18.26 9.31
CA THR A 15 21.77 -17.36 9.69
C THR A 15 21.00 -17.00 8.42
N GLY A 16 19.90 -17.71 8.15
CA GLY A 16 18.93 -17.27 7.15
C GLY A 16 18.28 -15.98 7.64
N SER A 17 18.53 -14.86 6.95
CA SER A 17 17.69 -13.66 7.11
C SER A 17 16.23 -14.05 6.87
N PRO A 18 15.25 -13.49 7.59
CA PRO A 18 13.86 -13.68 7.21
C PRO A 18 13.73 -13.22 5.75
N ALA A 19 13.39 -14.15 4.86
CA ALA A 19 13.00 -13.78 3.52
C ALA A 19 11.73 -12.95 3.69
N SER A 20 11.83 -11.63 3.53
CA SER A 20 10.64 -10.82 3.28
C SER A 20 9.99 -11.46 2.07
N ALA A 21 8.86 -12.13 2.28
CA ALA A 21 8.08 -12.67 1.20
C ALA A 21 7.73 -11.49 0.31
N LYS A 22 8.39 -11.39 -0.84
CA LYS A 22 8.08 -10.38 -1.85
C LYS A 22 6.60 -10.57 -2.16
N VAL A 23 5.80 -9.55 -1.90
CA VAL A 23 4.37 -9.55 -2.24
C VAL A 23 4.27 -10.05 -3.68
N PRO A 24 3.63 -11.20 -3.94
CA PRO A 24 3.55 -11.73 -5.29
C PRO A 24 2.91 -10.66 -6.18
N PRO A 25 3.41 -10.47 -7.41
CA PRO A 25 2.79 -9.54 -8.34
C PRO A 25 1.31 -9.89 -8.46
N ALA A 26 0.46 -8.88 -8.31
CA ALA A 26 -0.98 -9.04 -8.28
C ALA A 26 -1.58 -8.05 -9.25
N LEU A 27 -2.15 -8.57 -10.34
CA LEU A 27 -2.87 -7.74 -11.30
C LEU A 27 -4.35 -7.68 -10.97
N TYR A 28 -4.90 -6.47 -11.01
CA TYR A 28 -6.34 -6.22 -10.96
C TYR A 28 -6.76 -5.62 -12.29
N LEU A 29 -7.75 -6.22 -12.95
CA LEU A 29 -8.29 -5.75 -14.22
C LEU A 29 -9.61 -5.05 -13.93
N LEU A 30 -9.73 -3.78 -14.30
CA LEU A 30 -10.91 -2.98 -14.02
C LEU A 30 -11.57 -2.53 -15.32
N GLN A 31 -12.90 -2.62 -15.33
CA GLN A 31 -13.71 -2.18 -16.46
C GLN A 31 -14.37 -0.83 -16.14
N GLY A 32 -13.74 0.24 -16.62
CA GLY A 32 -14.16 1.64 -16.45
C GLY A 32 -14.97 2.23 -17.62
N VAL A 33 -15.39 1.43 -18.59
CA VAL A 33 -16.24 1.83 -19.74
C VAL A 33 -17.71 1.54 -19.41
N PRO A 34 -18.54 2.55 -19.10
CA PRO A 34 -19.94 2.33 -18.77
C PRO A 34 -20.74 1.76 -19.94
N GLY A 35 -21.71 0.89 -19.65
CA GLY A 35 -22.64 0.34 -20.64
C GLY A 35 -22.06 -0.73 -21.56
N ALA A 36 -20.80 -1.15 -21.35
CA ALA A 36 -20.16 -2.22 -22.12
C ALA A 36 -19.83 -3.44 -21.23
N SER A 37 -20.07 -4.63 -21.77
CA SER A 37 -19.57 -5.89 -21.22
C SER A 37 -18.33 -6.32 -22.00
N VAL A 38 -17.24 -6.63 -21.29
CA VAL A 38 -15.92 -6.86 -21.89
C VAL A 38 -15.41 -8.26 -21.61
N ASP A 39 -14.84 -8.87 -22.64
CA ASP A 39 -14.04 -10.08 -22.53
C ASP A 39 -12.57 -9.69 -22.35
N ILE A 40 -11.91 -10.29 -21.36
CA ILE A 40 -10.52 -9.99 -21.01
C ILE A 40 -9.65 -11.22 -21.25
N THR A 41 -8.55 -11.01 -21.96
CA THR A 41 -7.52 -12.03 -22.17
C THR A 41 -6.14 -11.51 -21.80
N ILE A 42 -5.28 -12.41 -21.33
CA ILE A 42 -3.86 -12.14 -21.08
C ILE A 42 -3.05 -13.18 -21.86
N ASP A 43 -2.15 -12.72 -22.73
CA ASP A 43 -1.36 -13.54 -23.64
C ASP A 43 -2.20 -14.53 -24.47
N GLY A 44 -3.38 -14.07 -24.90
CA GLY A 44 -4.35 -14.87 -25.65
C GLY A 44 -5.11 -15.92 -24.83
N LYS A 45 -4.86 -16.03 -23.52
CA LYS A 45 -5.64 -16.88 -22.62
C LYS A 45 -6.81 -16.10 -22.03
N ALA A 46 -8.00 -16.67 -22.06
CA ALA A 46 -9.17 -16.05 -21.45
C ALA A 46 -9.01 -15.96 -19.93
N VAL A 47 -9.20 -14.75 -19.39
CA VAL A 47 -9.25 -14.51 -17.94
C VAL A 47 -10.70 -14.53 -17.47
N GLN A 48 -11.54 -13.69 -18.09
CA GLN A 48 -12.96 -13.59 -17.78
C GLN A 48 -13.73 -13.04 -18.98
N SER A 49 -14.94 -13.52 -19.20
CA SER A 49 -15.87 -13.01 -20.22
C SER A 49 -17.02 -12.21 -19.61
N GLY A 50 -17.56 -11.28 -20.38
CA GLY A 50 -18.76 -10.51 -20.00
C GLY A 50 -18.62 -9.63 -18.76
N VAL A 51 -17.41 -9.14 -18.45
CA VAL A 51 -17.13 -8.26 -17.30
C VAL A 51 -17.93 -6.96 -17.45
N ALA A 52 -18.78 -6.64 -16.48
CA ALA A 52 -19.63 -5.45 -16.55
C ALA A 52 -18.86 -4.19 -16.15
N ALA A 53 -19.42 -3.03 -16.51
CA ALA A 53 -18.96 -1.74 -16.00
C ALA A 53 -18.88 -1.76 -14.47
N LYS A 54 -17.75 -1.25 -13.93
CA LYS A 54 -17.40 -1.19 -12.50
C LYS A 54 -16.91 -2.49 -11.88
N ASP A 55 -16.95 -3.60 -12.60
CA ASP A 55 -16.40 -4.85 -12.09
C ASP A 55 -14.87 -4.80 -12.02
N VAL A 56 -14.34 -5.51 -11.02
CA VAL A 56 -12.92 -5.66 -10.77
C VAL A 56 -12.60 -7.15 -10.76
N ILE A 57 -11.70 -7.57 -11.63
CA ILE A 57 -11.24 -8.94 -11.73
C ILE A 57 -9.85 -9.01 -11.11
N GLY A 58 -9.69 -9.81 -10.06
CA GLY A 58 -8.39 -10.07 -9.48
C GLY A 58 -8.44 -10.49 -8.02
N PRO A 59 -7.28 -10.77 -7.40
CA PRO A 59 -5.95 -10.71 -8.03
C PRO A 59 -5.77 -11.83 -9.08
N VAL A 60 -5.29 -11.46 -10.26
CA VAL A 60 -4.93 -12.41 -11.32
C VAL A 60 -3.47 -12.80 -11.13
N ASP A 61 -3.21 -14.11 -11.04
CA ASP A 61 -1.86 -14.65 -10.92
C ASP A 61 -1.18 -14.65 -12.31
N VAL A 62 -0.17 -13.80 -12.45
CA VAL A 62 0.59 -13.62 -13.68
C VAL A 62 2.06 -13.55 -13.31
N SER A 63 2.90 -14.20 -14.13
CA SER A 63 4.35 -14.14 -13.95
C SER A 63 4.87 -12.70 -14.03
N PRO A 64 6.00 -12.37 -13.37
CA PRO A 64 6.69 -11.12 -13.65
C PRO A 64 7.17 -11.05 -15.10
N GLY A 65 7.07 -9.89 -15.74
CA GLY A 65 7.51 -9.66 -17.11
C GLY A 65 6.47 -8.95 -17.98
N ASP A 66 6.72 -8.88 -19.28
CA ASP A 66 5.81 -8.23 -20.21
C ASP A 66 4.70 -9.18 -20.65
N HIS A 67 3.45 -8.72 -20.50
CA HIS A 67 2.24 -9.45 -20.83
C HIS A 67 1.35 -8.62 -21.75
N THR A 68 0.65 -9.26 -22.68
CA THR A 68 -0.33 -8.57 -23.53
C THR A 68 -1.70 -8.74 -22.95
N VAL A 69 -2.32 -7.65 -22.51
CA VAL A 69 -3.70 -7.63 -22.02
C VAL A 69 -4.60 -7.11 -23.14
N VAL A 70 -5.69 -7.84 -23.42
CA VAL A 70 -6.69 -7.45 -24.43
C VAL A 70 -8.05 -7.36 -23.78
N PHE A 71 -8.72 -6.24 -24.00
CA PHE A 71 -10.10 -5.98 -23.65
C PHE A 71 -10.91 -5.93 -24.94
N LYS A 72 -11.95 -6.76 -25.04
CA LYS A 72 -12.72 -6.94 -26.27
C LYS A 72 -14.23 -6.84 -26.01
N THR A 73 -14.93 -6.23 -26.95
CA THR A 73 -16.39 -6.22 -27.06
C THR A 73 -16.80 -6.59 -28.49
N ALA A 74 -18.10 -6.53 -28.79
CA ALA A 74 -18.59 -6.64 -30.16
C ALA A 74 -18.19 -5.44 -31.05
N ASP A 75 -18.01 -4.26 -30.46
CA ASP A 75 -17.83 -3.00 -31.20
C ASP A 75 -16.38 -2.54 -31.27
N TRP A 76 -15.57 -2.90 -30.28
CA TRP A 76 -14.17 -2.49 -30.16
C TRP A 76 -13.29 -3.53 -29.49
N GLU A 77 -12.00 -3.46 -29.79
CA GLU A 77 -10.94 -4.25 -29.18
C GLU A 77 -9.76 -3.32 -28.91
N VAL A 78 -9.19 -3.39 -27.71
CA VAL A 78 -7.97 -2.65 -27.34
C VAL A 78 -7.00 -3.60 -26.69
N SER A 79 -5.75 -3.55 -27.14
CA SER A 79 -4.62 -4.31 -26.60
C SER A 79 -3.60 -3.38 -25.98
N SER A 80 -3.03 -3.77 -24.84
CA SER A 80 -1.93 -3.03 -24.21
C SER A 80 -0.87 -3.99 -23.68
N SER A 81 0.40 -3.55 -23.75
CA SER A 81 1.52 -4.27 -23.14
C SER A 81 1.68 -3.80 -21.70
N VAL A 82 1.63 -4.74 -20.75
CA VAL A 82 1.74 -4.48 -19.31
C VAL A 82 3.00 -5.15 -18.80
N SER A 83 3.90 -4.38 -18.20
CA SER A 83 5.10 -4.91 -17.56
C SER A 83 4.83 -5.17 -16.09
N VAL A 84 4.63 -6.44 -15.76
CA VAL A 84 4.24 -6.92 -14.43
C VAL A 84 5.48 -6.97 -13.54
N ALA A 85 5.60 -5.99 -12.64
CA ALA A 85 6.69 -5.89 -11.69
C ALA A 85 6.26 -5.98 -10.22
N GLY A 86 4.95 -5.85 -9.94
CA GLY A 86 4.37 -5.79 -8.61
C GLY A 86 2.84 -5.82 -8.62
N SER A 87 2.23 -5.21 -7.61
CA SER A 87 0.77 -5.02 -7.57
C SER A 87 0.39 -3.85 -8.48
N GLN A 88 -0.53 -4.06 -9.42
CA GLN A 88 -0.94 -3.04 -10.40
C GLN A 88 -2.43 -3.18 -10.74
N ASP A 89 -3.09 -2.05 -11.00
CA ASP A 89 -4.43 -2.02 -11.60
C ASP A 89 -4.32 -1.68 -13.09
N VAL A 90 -4.89 -2.52 -13.95
CA VAL A 90 -4.99 -2.32 -15.39
C VAL A 90 -6.43 -1.94 -15.68
N VAL A 91 -6.65 -0.69 -16.09
CA VAL A 91 -7.98 -0.12 -16.25
C VAL A 91 -8.23 0.18 -17.71
N VAL A 92 -9.28 -0.41 -18.29
CA VAL A 92 -9.80 0.03 -19.58
C VAL A 92 -10.82 1.15 -19.35
N HIS A 93 -10.63 2.28 -20.02
CA HIS A 93 -11.48 3.46 -19.85
C HIS A 93 -11.53 4.32 -21.13
N TRP A 94 -12.46 5.26 -21.18
CA TRP A 94 -12.51 6.21 -22.29
C TRP A 94 -11.44 7.31 -22.13
N PRO A 95 -10.82 7.78 -23.23
CA PRO A 95 -9.93 8.93 -23.19
C PRO A 95 -10.71 10.23 -22.94
N ALA A 96 -10.02 11.29 -22.50
CA ALA A 96 -10.63 12.57 -22.11
C ALA A 96 -11.51 13.21 -23.19
N ASP A 97 -11.15 13.06 -24.46
CA ASP A 97 -11.82 13.62 -25.63
C ASP A 97 -12.98 12.75 -26.13
N ALA A 98 -13.24 11.61 -25.46
CA ALA A 98 -14.23 10.63 -25.85
C ALA A 98 -14.01 10.07 -27.27
N GLY A 99 -12.76 9.78 -27.59
CA GLY A 99 -12.39 9.09 -28.83
C GLY A 99 -13.20 7.81 -29.07
N LYS A 100 -13.17 7.34 -30.32
CA LYS A 100 -13.96 6.17 -30.76
C LYS A 100 -13.50 4.83 -30.19
N GLN A 101 -12.35 4.80 -29.52
CA GLN A 101 -11.78 3.61 -28.91
C GLN A 101 -11.39 3.91 -27.46
N PRO A 102 -11.63 2.97 -26.52
CA PRO A 102 -11.11 3.10 -25.18
C PRO A 102 -9.59 2.93 -25.18
N VAL A 103 -8.98 3.40 -24.10
CA VAL A 103 -7.56 3.24 -23.80
C VAL A 103 -7.40 2.36 -22.56
N VAL A 104 -6.21 1.79 -22.41
CA VAL A 104 -5.84 1.01 -21.23
C VAL A 104 -4.73 1.74 -20.51
N THR A 105 -4.95 2.07 -19.25
CA THR A 105 -3.96 2.68 -18.37
C THR A 105 -3.60 1.72 -17.25
N VAL A 106 -2.30 1.66 -16.93
CA VAL A 106 -1.79 0.85 -15.82
C VAL A 106 -1.43 1.78 -14.66
N PHE A 107 -1.86 1.42 -13.46
CA PHE A 107 -1.56 2.15 -12.24
C PHE A 107 -0.82 1.24 -11.26
N ASP A 108 0.35 1.68 -10.81
CA ASP A 108 1.14 0.95 -9.82
C ASP A 108 0.54 1.11 -8.42
N ASN A 109 0.39 -0.01 -7.72
CA ASN A 109 -0.03 -0.01 -6.34
C ASN A 109 1.17 0.07 -5.42
N ASP A 110 1.27 1.19 -4.72
CA ASP A 110 2.20 1.32 -3.60
C ASP A 110 1.68 0.52 -2.40
N VAL A 111 2.15 -0.72 -2.31
CA VAL A 111 1.84 -1.66 -1.23
C VAL A 111 2.85 -1.57 -0.09
N ALA A 112 3.64 -0.50 0.00
CA ALA A 112 4.53 -0.28 1.12
C ALA A 112 3.73 -0.15 2.43
N PRO A 113 4.28 -0.62 3.57
CA PRO A 113 3.64 -0.50 4.86
C PRO A 113 3.34 0.97 5.21
N VAL A 114 2.20 1.21 5.88
CA VAL A 114 1.77 2.56 6.32
C VAL A 114 1.81 2.69 7.85
N PRO A 115 1.89 3.89 8.44
CA PRO A 115 1.73 4.05 9.89
C PRO A 115 0.40 3.47 10.39
N SER A 116 0.40 2.93 11.62
CA SER A 116 -0.77 2.24 12.20
C SER A 116 -2.04 3.09 12.36
N ASP A 117 -1.93 4.42 12.28
CA ASP A 117 -3.03 5.38 12.36
C ASP A 117 -3.46 5.93 10.98
N LYS A 118 -2.81 5.50 9.89
CA LYS A 118 -3.01 6.01 8.54
C LYS A 118 -3.42 4.93 7.56
N GLY A 119 -4.14 5.34 6.53
CA GLY A 119 -4.33 4.59 5.30
C GLY A 119 -3.64 5.29 4.12
N ARG A 120 -3.44 4.56 3.04
CA ARG A 120 -3.03 5.11 1.74
C ARG A 120 -4.26 5.29 0.88
N LEU A 121 -4.39 6.47 0.28
CA LEU A 121 -5.42 6.78 -0.72
C LEU A 121 -4.75 6.95 -2.07
N MET A 122 -5.21 6.20 -3.06
CA MET A 122 -4.89 6.40 -4.47
C MET A 122 -6.16 6.82 -5.21
N VAL A 123 -6.07 7.89 -6.00
CA VAL A 123 -7.17 8.36 -6.84
C VAL A 123 -6.67 8.44 -8.28
N ALA A 124 -7.28 7.67 -9.16
CA ALA A 124 -7.05 7.67 -10.59
C ALA A 124 -8.20 8.36 -11.32
N HIS A 125 -7.82 9.23 -12.26
CA HIS A 125 -8.77 9.89 -13.13
C HIS A 125 -8.88 9.14 -14.45
N THR A 126 -9.99 8.41 -14.62
CA THR A 126 -10.29 7.61 -15.81
C THR A 126 -11.60 8.03 -16.49
N ALA A 127 -12.14 9.19 -16.10
CA ALA A 127 -13.41 9.70 -16.61
C ALA A 127 -13.21 10.62 -17.83
N VAL A 128 -14.24 10.72 -18.67
CA VAL A 128 -14.28 11.55 -19.88
C VAL A 128 -14.54 13.01 -19.51
N VAL A 129 -13.56 13.63 -18.85
CA VAL A 129 -13.57 15.04 -18.50
C VAL A 129 -12.18 15.64 -18.65
N PRO A 130 -12.09 16.97 -18.82
CA PRO A 130 -10.84 17.71 -18.67
C PRO A 130 -10.18 17.45 -17.30
N PRO A 131 -8.96 17.97 -17.06
CA PRO A 131 -8.30 17.83 -15.77
C PRO A 131 -9.21 18.23 -14.61
N ALA A 132 -9.08 17.48 -13.52
CA ALA A 132 -9.91 17.62 -12.33
C ALA A 132 -9.06 17.84 -11.08
N ASP A 133 -9.66 18.57 -10.13
CA ASP A 133 -9.16 18.73 -8.78
C ASP A 133 -9.94 17.80 -7.83
N ILE A 134 -9.25 17.26 -6.84
CA ILE A 134 -9.84 16.42 -5.79
C ILE A 134 -9.95 17.24 -4.53
N THR A 135 -11.17 17.35 -4.00
CA THR A 135 -11.47 18.11 -2.79
C THR A 135 -11.94 17.19 -1.69
N ALA A 136 -11.54 17.45 -0.44
CA ALA A 136 -12.03 16.75 0.74
C ALA A 136 -12.37 17.77 1.84
N GLY A 137 -13.57 17.66 2.41
CA GLY A 137 -14.04 18.60 3.43
C GLY A 137 -14.02 20.07 2.97
N GLY A 138 -14.26 20.31 1.68
CA GLY A 138 -14.23 21.64 1.06
C GLY A 138 -12.84 22.22 0.78
N LYS A 139 -11.75 21.46 1.03
CA LYS A 139 -10.37 21.86 0.70
C LYS A 139 -9.86 21.06 -0.49
N THR A 140 -9.18 21.73 -1.43
CA THR A 140 -8.48 21.04 -2.53
C THR A 140 -7.24 20.33 -2.02
N LEU A 141 -7.18 19.01 -2.22
CA LEU A 141 -6.04 18.17 -1.85
C LEU A 141 -5.08 17.97 -3.01
N PHE A 142 -5.64 17.75 -4.20
CA PHE A 142 -4.87 17.51 -5.43
C PHE A 142 -5.48 18.35 -6.54
N THR A 143 -4.62 18.86 -7.43
CA THR A 143 -5.03 19.73 -8.52
C THR A 143 -4.54 19.21 -9.85
N ASN A 144 -5.31 19.47 -10.91
CA ASN A 144 -4.91 19.23 -12.29
C ASN A 144 -4.49 17.79 -12.57
N ILE A 145 -5.27 16.83 -12.08
CA ILE A 145 -5.12 15.42 -12.44
C ILE A 145 -5.76 15.25 -13.82
N ALA A 146 -5.01 14.82 -14.83
CA ALA A 146 -5.54 14.56 -16.17
C ALA A 146 -6.07 13.12 -16.31
N ASN A 147 -6.87 12.85 -17.35
CA ASN A 147 -7.33 11.50 -17.66
C ASN A 147 -6.13 10.58 -17.93
N GLY A 148 -6.12 9.39 -17.33
CA GLY A 148 -5.00 8.46 -17.33
C GLY A 148 -3.94 8.76 -16.25
N GLU A 149 -4.09 9.83 -15.47
CA GLU A 149 -3.20 10.12 -14.34
C GLU A 149 -3.81 9.70 -13.00
N PHE A 150 -2.94 9.56 -12.02
CA PHE A 150 -3.33 9.25 -10.66
C PHE A 150 -2.47 9.98 -9.64
N VAL A 151 -2.98 10.07 -8.43
CA VAL A 151 -2.28 10.59 -7.26
C VAL A 151 -2.40 9.60 -6.12
N SER A 152 -1.40 9.61 -5.24
CA SER A 152 -1.40 8.79 -4.03
C SER A 152 -0.92 9.61 -2.83
N ALA A 153 -1.55 9.43 -1.68
CA ALA A 153 -1.11 10.01 -0.41
C ALA A 153 -1.47 9.15 0.79
N GLU A 154 -0.66 9.25 1.83
CA GLU A 154 -0.99 8.72 3.16
C GLU A 154 -1.81 9.75 3.94
N VAL A 155 -2.96 9.33 4.43
CA VAL A 155 -3.89 10.20 5.17
C VAL A 155 -4.33 9.52 6.47
N PRO A 156 -4.65 10.29 7.52
CA PRO A 156 -5.28 9.74 8.72
C PRO A 156 -6.47 8.85 8.40
N ALA A 157 -6.60 7.73 9.11
CA ALA A 157 -7.76 6.86 8.95
C ALA A 157 -9.03 7.53 9.47
N THR A 158 -9.88 7.98 8.55
CA THR A 158 -11.17 8.61 8.84
C THR A 158 -12.05 8.57 7.60
N THR A 159 -13.30 9.03 7.74
CA THR A 159 -14.19 9.25 6.60
C THR A 159 -14.01 10.68 6.07
N TYR A 160 -13.68 10.79 4.80
CA TYR A 160 -13.56 12.06 4.10
C TYR A 160 -14.76 12.26 3.18
N SER A 161 -15.42 13.42 3.26
CA SER A 161 -16.37 13.84 2.23
C SER A 161 -15.58 14.34 1.03
N VAL A 162 -15.47 13.52 -0.03
CA VAL A 162 -14.65 13.78 -1.22
C VAL A 162 -15.53 14.18 -2.40
N ALA A 163 -15.07 15.16 -3.18
CA ALA A 163 -15.68 15.53 -4.46
C ALA A 163 -14.61 15.76 -5.53
N VAL A 164 -14.95 15.37 -6.76
CA VAL A 164 -14.16 15.63 -7.97
C VAL A 164 -14.74 16.86 -8.64
N VAL A 165 -13.94 17.90 -8.83
CA VAL A 165 -14.36 19.17 -9.45
C VAL A 165 -13.48 19.47 -10.66
N PRO A 166 -13.94 20.25 -11.65
CA PRO A 166 -13.08 20.67 -12.76
C PRO A 166 -11.90 21.51 -12.24
N THR A 167 -10.73 21.36 -12.84
CA THR A 167 -9.57 22.21 -12.52
C THR A 167 -9.93 23.68 -12.72
N GLY A 168 -9.60 24.52 -11.72
CA GLY A 168 -9.92 25.95 -11.75
C GLY A 168 -11.33 26.29 -11.27
N GLY A 169 -12.10 25.30 -10.83
CA GLY A 169 -13.38 25.48 -10.14
C GLY A 169 -14.61 25.25 -11.01
N GLY A 170 -15.73 24.95 -10.36
CA GLY A 170 -16.99 24.66 -11.02
C GLY A 170 -17.94 23.84 -10.16
N LYS A 171 -19.02 23.35 -10.77
CA LYS A 171 -19.90 22.36 -10.13
C LYS A 171 -19.16 21.02 -10.01
N PRO A 172 -19.32 20.28 -8.90
CA PRO A 172 -18.77 18.93 -8.78
C PRO A 172 -19.21 18.04 -9.95
N LEU A 173 -18.23 17.34 -10.52
CA LEU A 173 -18.42 16.32 -11.54
C LEU A 173 -18.83 14.98 -10.92
N LEU A 174 -18.32 14.72 -9.71
CA LEU A 174 -18.67 13.57 -8.88
C LEU A 174 -18.67 13.99 -7.41
N GLY A 175 -19.69 13.57 -6.67
CA GLY A 175 -19.82 13.82 -5.24
C GLY A 175 -20.45 15.17 -4.86
N PRO A 176 -20.43 15.53 -3.56
CA PRO A 176 -19.67 14.88 -2.49
C PRO A 176 -20.13 13.44 -2.16
N VAL A 177 -19.18 12.56 -1.88
CA VAL A 177 -19.40 11.18 -1.41
C VAL A 177 -18.52 10.93 -0.19
N ASP A 178 -19.05 10.22 0.79
CA ASP A 178 -18.28 9.78 1.96
C ASP A 178 -17.36 8.62 1.60
N LEU A 179 -16.06 8.86 1.69
CA LEU A 179 -15.01 7.87 1.45
C LEU A 179 -14.34 7.49 2.78
N ALA A 180 -14.59 6.25 3.22
CA ALA A 180 -13.98 5.71 4.42
C ALA A 180 -12.56 5.20 4.14
N ILE A 181 -11.56 5.84 4.75
CA ILE A 181 -10.16 5.40 4.69
C ILE A 181 -9.83 4.63 5.97
N LYS A 182 -9.40 3.38 5.80
CA LYS A 182 -9.03 2.48 6.90
C LYS A 182 -7.54 2.55 7.16
N ALA A 183 -7.15 2.43 8.44
CA ALA A 183 -5.76 2.27 8.81
C ALA A 183 -5.21 0.95 8.25
N GLY A 184 -3.95 0.93 7.82
CA GLY A 184 -3.33 -0.28 7.27
C GLY A 184 -4.00 -0.76 5.97
N ALA A 185 -4.48 0.16 5.13
CA ALA A 185 -5.09 -0.19 3.86
C ALA A 185 -4.79 0.83 2.76
N LEU A 186 -4.69 0.34 1.53
CA LEU A 186 -4.68 1.09 0.29
C LEU A 186 -6.11 1.16 -0.24
N THR A 187 -6.73 2.32 -0.15
CA THR A 187 -8.01 2.63 -0.79
C THR A 187 -7.73 3.21 -2.18
N ARG A 188 -8.21 2.55 -3.22
CA ARG A 188 -8.03 2.93 -4.62
C ARG A 188 -9.37 3.37 -5.18
N VAL A 189 -9.40 4.56 -5.75
CA VAL A 189 -10.61 5.16 -6.30
C VAL A 189 -10.37 5.50 -7.76
N PHE A 190 -11.17 4.94 -8.65
CA PHE A 190 -11.10 5.20 -10.08
C PHE A 190 -12.34 5.97 -10.48
N ALA A 191 -12.21 7.24 -10.81
CA ALA A 191 -13.33 8.04 -11.34
C ALA A 191 -13.57 7.63 -12.80
N ILE A 192 -14.78 7.17 -13.12
CA ILE A 192 -15.13 6.64 -14.44
C ILE A 192 -16.36 7.34 -15.02
N GLY A 193 -16.60 7.09 -16.30
CA GLY A 193 -17.79 7.56 -17.02
C GLY A 193 -17.68 8.99 -17.53
N ALA A 194 -18.82 9.58 -17.90
CA ALA A 194 -18.88 10.86 -18.59
C ALA A 194 -20.03 11.74 -18.04
N PRO A 195 -19.81 13.04 -17.76
CA PRO A 195 -20.87 13.91 -17.25
C PRO A 195 -21.98 14.14 -18.26
N ARG A 196 -21.63 14.23 -19.54
CA ARG A 196 -22.56 14.49 -20.65
C ARG A 196 -23.63 13.40 -20.79
N ASP A 197 -23.28 12.17 -20.41
CA ASP A 197 -24.14 10.99 -20.52
C ASP A 197 -24.75 10.61 -19.16
N GLY A 198 -24.49 11.42 -18.11
CA GLY A 198 -24.95 11.15 -16.75
C GLY A 198 -24.38 9.88 -16.12
N SER A 199 -23.28 9.36 -16.66
CA SER A 199 -22.70 8.05 -16.29
C SER A 199 -21.50 8.16 -15.33
N MET A 200 -21.27 9.35 -14.75
CA MET A 200 -20.18 9.58 -13.78
C MET A 200 -20.37 8.70 -12.56
N ASP A 201 -19.34 7.92 -12.25
CA ASP A 201 -19.32 7.01 -11.11
C ASP A 201 -17.88 6.81 -10.63
N ALA A 202 -17.71 6.04 -9.56
CA ALA A 202 -16.40 5.61 -9.09
C ALA A 202 -16.36 4.10 -8.80
N ILE A 203 -15.20 3.50 -9.08
CA ILE A 203 -14.85 2.17 -8.60
C ILE A 203 -13.98 2.35 -7.37
N VAL A 204 -14.36 1.76 -6.24
CA VAL A 204 -13.60 1.82 -4.99
C VAL A 204 -13.14 0.42 -4.61
N GLN A 205 -11.83 0.24 -4.48
CA GLN A 205 -11.19 -1.01 -4.06
C GLN A 205 -10.34 -0.78 -2.83
N VAL A 206 -10.32 -1.75 -1.93
CA VAL A 206 -9.53 -1.67 -0.70
C VAL A 206 -8.60 -2.87 -0.63
N LEU A 207 -7.31 -2.60 -0.57
CA LEU A 207 -6.27 -3.60 -0.38
C LEU A 207 -5.70 -3.47 1.04
N PRO A 208 -5.58 -4.56 1.80
CA PRO A 208 -4.88 -4.51 3.08
C PRO A 208 -3.39 -4.20 2.85
N LEU A 209 -2.82 -3.40 3.75
CA LEU A 209 -1.40 -3.11 3.82
C LEU A 209 -0.88 -3.51 5.18
N GLU A 210 0.40 -3.85 5.23
CA GLU A 210 1.10 -3.97 6.49
C GLU A 210 1.17 -2.60 7.20
N THR A 211 1.19 -2.61 8.53
CA THR A 211 1.39 -1.39 9.30
C THR A 211 2.78 -1.33 9.90
N THR A 212 3.45 -0.19 9.75
CA THR A 212 4.61 0.11 10.58
C THR A 212 4.13 0.47 11.98
N SER A 213 4.71 -0.17 12.99
CA SER A 213 4.48 0.26 14.38
C SER A 213 5.02 1.68 14.53
N ALA A 214 4.18 2.62 14.96
CA ALA A 214 4.70 3.87 15.50
C ALA A 214 5.64 3.52 16.65
N THR A 215 6.93 3.83 16.52
CA THR A 215 7.93 3.62 17.58
C THR A 215 7.43 4.24 18.88
N GLY A 216 6.95 3.42 19.82
CA GLY A 216 6.30 4.00 21.01
C GLY A 216 5.64 3.04 22.00
N THR A 217 6.06 1.78 22.15
CA THR A 217 5.80 1.05 23.40
C THR A 217 6.90 0.02 23.63
N PRO A 218 7.71 0.15 24.70
CA PRO A 218 8.61 -0.92 25.12
C PRO A 218 7.75 -2.15 25.46
N SER A 219 7.84 -3.22 24.67
CA SER A 219 7.11 -4.46 24.91
C SER A 219 7.77 -5.35 25.97
N THR A 220 8.91 -4.91 26.52
CA THR A 220 9.69 -5.69 27.47
C THR A 220 10.21 -4.79 28.58
N VAL A 221 9.78 -5.09 29.80
CA VAL A 221 10.50 -4.76 31.02
C VAL A 221 11.06 -6.09 31.55
N ASP A 222 12.37 -6.19 31.68
CA ASP A 222 13.03 -7.36 32.24
C ASP A 222 12.85 -7.32 33.77
N THR A 223 11.71 -7.80 34.26
CA THR A 223 11.49 -7.99 35.70
C THR A 223 12.29 -9.23 36.11
N GLY A 224 13.47 -8.98 36.69
CA GLY A 224 14.44 -10.01 37.05
C GLY A 224 13.85 -11.24 37.76
N SER A 225 14.39 -12.40 37.41
CA SER A 225 14.06 -13.70 38.00
C SER A 225 14.63 -13.85 39.42
N ALA A 226 14.05 -13.14 40.38
CA ALA A 226 14.21 -13.44 41.80
C ALA A 226 13.14 -14.44 42.21
N GLY A 227 13.53 -15.71 42.39
CA GLY A 227 12.72 -16.69 43.12
C GLY A 227 12.56 -18.05 42.45
N PHE A 228 13.62 -18.83 42.36
CA PHE A 228 13.50 -20.29 42.33
C PHE A 228 14.06 -20.86 43.64
N VAL A 229 13.15 -21.18 44.56
CA VAL A 229 13.41 -22.03 45.72
C VAL A 229 13.49 -23.47 45.20
N ARG A 230 14.61 -24.16 45.49
CA ARG A 230 14.72 -25.61 45.30
C ARG A 230 13.99 -26.36 46.44
N PRO A 231 13.53 -27.60 46.23
CA PRO A 231 12.79 -28.37 47.22
C PRO A 231 13.58 -28.77 48.49
N ASP A 232 14.86 -28.40 48.60
CA ASP A 232 15.73 -28.72 49.73
C ASP A 232 16.02 -27.52 50.66
N GLY A 233 15.40 -26.36 50.42
CA GLY A 233 15.44 -25.22 51.36
C GLY A 233 16.79 -24.49 51.45
N SER A 234 17.72 -24.69 50.51
CA SER A 234 18.99 -23.95 50.49
C SER A 234 18.94 -22.73 49.56
N VAL A 235 19.36 -21.57 50.06
CA VAL A 235 19.56 -20.33 49.28
C VAL A 235 20.99 -20.25 48.78
N ASP A 236 21.17 -19.94 47.49
CA ASP A 236 22.49 -19.77 46.88
C ASP A 236 23.08 -18.41 47.28
N THR A 237 23.75 -18.39 48.44
CA THR A 237 24.58 -17.25 48.86
C THR A 237 25.94 -17.33 48.17
N ALA A 238 26.02 -16.89 46.92
CA ALA A 238 27.31 -16.63 46.28
C ALA A 238 27.25 -15.44 45.34
N ARG A 239 27.97 -14.38 45.74
CA ARG A 239 28.41 -13.20 44.98
C ARG A 239 27.50 -11.96 45.00
N LEU A 240 27.26 -11.48 46.22
CA LEU A 240 27.10 -10.06 46.54
C LEU A 240 28.49 -9.39 46.55
N VAL A 241 28.89 -8.73 45.46
CA VAL A 241 30.07 -7.83 45.44
C VAL A 241 29.66 -6.51 44.78
N PHE A 242 29.43 -5.53 45.66
CA PHE A 242 29.66 -4.08 45.52
C PHE A 242 29.23 -3.37 44.23
N TRP A 243 28.11 -2.64 44.31
CA TRP A 243 28.14 -1.22 43.97
C TRP A 243 27.27 -0.42 44.94
N THR A 244 27.91 0.14 45.97
CA THR A 244 27.38 1.25 46.75
C THR A 244 28.33 2.41 46.54
N ARG A 245 27.81 3.54 46.03
CA ARG A 245 27.90 4.86 46.66
C ARG A 245 27.32 5.90 45.70
N MET A 246 26.05 6.22 45.93
CA MET A 246 25.51 7.54 45.64
C MET A 246 25.85 8.48 46.80
N LEU A 247 26.00 9.76 46.46
CA LEU A 247 25.81 10.96 47.28
C LEU A 247 27.04 11.68 47.88
N SER A 248 27.29 12.85 47.25
CA SER A 248 27.57 14.18 47.80
C SER A 248 28.85 14.45 48.60
N LEU A 249 29.62 15.46 48.14
CA LEU A 249 29.81 16.68 48.93
C LEU A 249 30.25 17.90 48.09
N PHE A 250 29.65 19.04 48.44
CA PHE A 250 29.99 20.43 48.16
C PHE A 250 31.49 20.79 48.24
N GLY A 251 31.91 21.84 47.50
CA GLY A 251 32.94 22.77 48.00
C GLY A 251 33.92 23.42 47.01
N TRP A 252 33.53 24.57 46.43
CA TRP A 252 34.24 25.87 46.34
C TRP A 252 35.70 26.07 45.83
N LEU A 253 35.91 27.32 45.37
CA LEU A 253 37.14 28.07 44.96
C LEU A 253 37.55 27.96 43.46
N ARG A 254 37.34 28.95 42.58
CA ARG A 254 37.89 30.33 42.42
C ARG A 254 39.41 30.44 42.20
N GLY A 255 39.78 31.03 41.04
CA GLY A 255 41.02 31.79 40.75
C GLY A 255 42.14 30.99 40.08
N TRP A 256 42.96 31.48 39.15
CA TRP A 256 43.12 32.72 38.37
C TRP A 256 44.10 32.36 37.22
N SER A 257 43.98 33.03 36.07
CA SER A 257 44.96 33.11 34.96
C SER A 257 46.42 33.28 35.37
N VAL A 258 47.32 32.79 34.51
CA VAL A 258 48.26 33.63 33.75
C VAL A 258 48.29 33.12 32.31
#